data_AF-A0A923WIY9-F1
#
_entry.id   AF-A0A923WIY9-F1
#
_cell.length_a   1.000
_cell.length_b   1.000
_cell.length_c   1.000
_cell.angle_alpha   90.00
_cell.angle_beta   90.00
_cell.angle_gamma   90.00
#
_symmetry.space_group_name_H-M   'P 1'
#
loop_
_entity.id
_entity.type
_entity.pdbx_description
1 polymer ?
#
loop_
_entity_poly.entity_id
_entity_poly.type
_entity_poly.pdbx_seq_one_letter_code
_entity_poly.pdbx_strand_id
1 'polypeptide(L)'
;MNKIFAIADIHGCNKTLRALIDKISPSQEDQLIFLGDYIDRGPDSKDVLNYLISIKNQFRNTVLLRGNHEQMFLESDISIMAHERWISNGGEQVMMSYGLKNYDHVPHHIQEFISNTEYYYQNQHHICVHAGLNNLVSDPFNDYQSMMWIRNFIITKKMTGGRVVVHGHTPTSLTEIKKQIDASSIDLKICLDN
;
A
#
# COMPACT_ATOMS: atom_id res chain seq x y z
N MET A 1 -14.36 13.36 17.08
CA MET A 1 -13.74 13.68 15.79
C MET A 1 -13.37 12.38 15.14
N ASN A 2 -13.82 12.15 13.91
CA ASN A 2 -13.48 10.95 13.14
C ASN A 2 -12.04 11.11 12.65
N LYS A 3 -11.18 10.15 12.98
CA LYS A 3 -9.76 10.15 12.61
C LYS A 3 -9.58 9.42 11.29
N ILE A 4 -8.51 9.77 10.58
CA ILE A 4 -8.04 9.03 9.42
C ILE A 4 -6.67 8.48 9.77
N PHE A 5 -6.48 7.18 9.62
CA PHE A 5 -5.20 6.50 9.81
C PHE A 5 -4.69 6.02 8.45
N ALA A 6 -3.54 6.53 8.03
CA ALA A 6 -2.79 6.00 6.90
C ALA A 6 -1.71 5.04 7.41
N ILE A 7 -1.68 3.83 6.88
CA ILE A 7 -0.79 2.74 7.31
C ILE A 7 0.05 2.33 6.11
N ALA A 8 1.37 2.52 6.22
CA ALA A 8 2.34 2.20 5.19
C ALA A 8 2.59 0.68 5.08
N ASP A 9 3.55 0.34 4.23
CA ASP A 9 3.99 -1.00 3.82
C ASP A 9 4.05 -1.99 5.00
N ILE A 10 3.46 -3.17 4.81
CA ILE A 10 3.32 -4.20 5.86
C ILE A 10 4.26 -5.38 5.59
N HIS A 11 4.41 -5.77 4.32
CA HIS A 11 5.30 -6.84 3.87
C HIS A 11 5.27 -8.09 4.75
N GLY A 12 4.10 -8.71 4.89
CA GLY A 12 3.95 -9.95 5.66
C GLY A 12 4.22 -9.83 7.18
N CYS A 13 4.38 -8.63 7.73
CA CYS A 13 4.67 -8.41 9.16
C CYS A 13 3.39 -8.39 10.03
N ASN A 14 2.65 -9.50 10.07
CA ASN A 14 1.36 -9.63 10.75
C ASN A 14 1.40 -9.23 12.24
N LYS A 15 2.46 -9.60 12.97
CA LYS A 15 2.63 -9.24 14.40
C LYS A 15 2.71 -7.72 14.60
N THR A 16 3.48 -7.03 13.76
CA THR A 16 3.65 -5.57 13.81
C THR A 16 2.36 -4.87 13.42
N LEU A 17 1.67 -5.35 12.37
CA LEU A 17 0.37 -4.84 11.97
C LEU A 17 -0.66 -4.92 13.10
N ARG A 18 -0.78 -6.09 13.77
CA ARG A 18 -1.71 -6.26 14.89
C ARG A 18 -1.38 -5.33 16.05
N ALA A 19 -0.11 -5.26 16.45
CA ALA A 19 0.34 -4.35 17.49
C ALA A 19 0.06 -2.88 17.16
N LEU A 20 0.20 -2.49 15.89
CA LEU A 20 -0.15 -1.13 15.44
C LEU A 20 -1.65 -0.88 15.56
N ILE A 21 -2.50 -1.77 15.06
CA ILE A 21 -3.97 -1.64 15.13
C ILE A 21 -4.44 -1.57 16.59
N ASP A 22 -3.91 -2.42 17.46
CA ASP A 22 -4.20 -2.40 18.90
C ASP A 22 -3.78 -1.06 19.52
N LYS A 23 -2.59 -0.56 19.17
CA LYS A 23 -2.07 0.71 19.68
C LYS A 23 -2.91 1.93 19.26
N ILE A 24 -3.37 1.98 18.01
CA ILE A 24 -4.19 3.10 17.54
C ILE A 24 -5.66 2.96 17.94
N SER A 25 -6.13 1.73 18.21
CA SER A 25 -7.47 1.38 18.69
C SER A 25 -8.58 2.15 17.95
N PRO A 26 -8.76 1.90 16.64
CA PRO A 26 -9.68 2.69 15.83
C PRO A 26 -11.13 2.40 16.23
N SER A 27 -11.97 3.44 16.17
CA SER A 27 -13.42 3.33 16.32
C SER A 27 -14.10 3.02 14.98
N GLN A 28 -15.38 2.65 15.02
CA GLN A 28 -16.18 2.36 13.82
C GLN A 28 -16.37 3.57 12.89
N GLU A 29 -16.22 4.78 13.44
CA GLU A 29 -16.36 6.04 12.71
C GLU A 29 -15.04 6.50 12.07
N ASP A 30 -13.91 5.88 12.46
CA ASP A 30 -12.60 6.22 11.92
C ASP A 30 -12.40 5.59 10.53
N GLN A 31 -11.54 6.23 9.73
CA GLN A 31 -11.15 5.75 8.41
C GLN A 31 -9.78 5.09 8.48
N LEU A 32 -9.65 3.89 7.91
CA LEU A 32 -8.38 3.18 7.78
C LEU A 32 -7.97 3.17 6.30
N ILE A 33 -6.77 3.63 5.99
CA ILE A 33 -6.23 3.65 4.63
C ILE A 33 -4.91 2.90 4.66
N PHE A 34 -4.87 1.74 4.03
CA PHE A 34 -3.66 0.95 3.87
C PHE A 34 -3.02 1.27 2.52
N LEU A 35 -1.73 1.59 2.52
CA LEU A 35 -1.05 2.19 1.36
C LEU A 35 -0.49 1.16 0.35
N GLY A 36 -0.78 -0.13 0.51
CA GLY A 36 -0.24 -1.20 -0.34
C GLY A 36 0.92 -1.96 0.30
N ASP A 37 1.51 -2.88 -0.46
CA ASP A 37 2.63 -3.73 -0.08
C ASP A 37 2.33 -4.52 1.22
N TYR A 38 1.27 -5.32 1.15
CA TYR A 38 0.79 -6.19 2.22
C TYR A 38 1.58 -7.49 2.29
N ILE A 39 1.99 -7.98 1.12
CA ILE A 39 2.60 -9.28 0.91
C ILE A 39 4.10 -9.18 0.67
N ASP A 40 4.71 -10.34 0.46
CA ASP A 40 6.13 -10.54 0.21
C ASP A 40 7.06 -10.11 1.36
N ARG A 41 8.34 -10.51 1.27
CA ARG A 41 9.46 -10.22 2.17
C ARG A 41 9.33 -10.74 3.61
N GLY A 42 8.26 -10.41 4.33
CA GLY A 42 8.00 -10.94 5.67
C GLY A 42 7.32 -12.31 5.66
N PRO A 43 7.27 -13.01 6.80
CA PRO A 43 6.92 -14.43 6.85
C PRO A 43 5.41 -14.73 6.77
N ASP A 44 4.55 -13.78 7.14
CA ASP A 44 3.15 -14.05 7.46
C ASP A 44 2.16 -13.41 6.46
N SER A 45 2.49 -13.35 5.16
CA SER A 45 1.64 -12.70 4.14
C SER A 45 0.21 -13.24 4.11
N LYS A 46 0.02 -14.57 4.24
CA LYS A 46 -1.31 -15.19 4.40
C LYS A 46 -2.10 -14.58 5.56
N ASP A 47 -1.48 -14.44 6.73
CA ASP A 47 -2.18 -13.94 7.91
C ASP A 47 -2.42 -12.43 7.85
N VAL A 48 -1.53 -11.67 7.19
CA VAL A 48 -1.78 -10.26 6.87
C VAL A 48 -3.05 -10.12 6.02
N LEU A 49 -3.15 -10.84 4.91
CA LEU A 49 -4.30 -10.75 4.02
C LEU A 49 -5.60 -11.17 4.71
N ASN A 50 -5.59 -12.28 5.45
CA ASN A 50 -6.73 -12.72 6.26
C ASN A 50 -7.15 -11.65 7.29
N TYR A 51 -6.16 -10.98 7.91
CA TYR A 51 -6.45 -9.92 8.87
C TYR A 51 -7.01 -8.67 8.19
N LEU A 52 -6.48 -8.25 7.05
CA LEU A 52 -7.01 -7.12 6.27
C LEU A 52 -8.45 -7.36 5.80
N ILE A 53 -8.79 -8.59 5.39
CA ILE A 53 -10.18 -8.99 5.09
C ILE A 53 -11.07 -8.79 6.33
N SER A 54 -10.62 -9.23 7.51
CA SER A 54 -11.37 -9.04 8.76
C SER A 54 -11.52 -7.56 9.13
N ILE A 55 -10.48 -6.75 8.96
CA ILE A 55 -10.50 -5.30 9.19
C ILE A 55 -11.49 -4.63 8.25
N LYS A 56 -11.48 -4.95 6.95
CA LYS A 56 -12.43 -4.39 5.98
C LYS A 56 -13.88 -4.73 6.30
N ASN A 57 -14.14 -5.94 6.83
CA ASN A 57 -15.47 -6.35 7.29
C ASN A 57 -15.89 -5.64 8.59
N GLN A 58 -14.93 -5.36 9.48
CA GLN A 58 -15.18 -4.72 10.77
C GLN A 58 -15.30 -3.19 10.67
N PHE A 59 -14.51 -2.54 9.81
CA PHE A 59 -14.43 -1.08 9.67
C PHE A 59 -14.85 -0.71 8.24
N ARG A 60 -16.11 -0.30 8.07
CA ARG A 60 -16.69 -0.04 6.73
C ARG A 60 -15.97 1.04 5.94
N ASN A 61 -15.30 1.98 6.63
CA ASN A 61 -14.51 3.05 6.03
C ASN A 61 -13.05 2.62 5.75
N THR A 62 -12.81 1.34 5.46
CA THR A 62 -11.46 0.85 5.12
C THR A 62 -11.19 0.97 3.63
N VAL A 63 -10.07 1.60 3.27
CA VAL A 63 -9.51 1.63 1.92
C VAL A 63 -8.22 0.81 1.91
N LEU A 64 -8.11 -0.07 0.91
CA LEU A 64 -6.91 -0.87 0.66
C LEU A 64 -6.36 -0.46 -0.70
N LEU A 65 -5.20 0.19 -0.72
CA LEU A 65 -4.51 0.57 -1.95
C LEU A 65 -3.68 -0.59 -2.52
N ARG A 66 -3.40 -0.55 -3.83
CA ARG A 66 -2.56 -1.53 -4.51
C ARG A 66 -1.11 -1.09 -4.46
N GLY A 67 -0.24 -1.92 -3.89
CA GLY A 67 1.21 -1.79 -4.00
C GLY A 67 1.77 -2.46 -5.25
N ASN A 68 3.05 -2.22 -5.53
CA ASN A 68 3.71 -2.91 -6.64
C ASN A 68 3.89 -4.41 -6.37
N HIS A 69 3.97 -4.83 -5.11
CA HIS A 69 4.05 -6.25 -4.77
C HIS A 69 2.75 -6.99 -5.07
N GLU A 70 1.59 -6.39 -4.73
CA GLU A 70 0.29 -6.91 -5.12
C GLU A 70 0.14 -7.01 -6.65
N GLN A 71 0.63 -6.01 -7.39
CA GLN A 71 0.59 -6.03 -8.85
C GLN A 71 1.48 -7.12 -9.44
N MET A 72 2.71 -7.31 -8.94
CA MET A 72 3.58 -8.40 -9.38
C MET A 72 2.96 -9.77 -9.09
N PHE A 73 2.30 -9.93 -7.95
CA PHE A 73 1.57 -11.16 -7.62
C PHE A 73 0.45 -11.44 -8.63
N LEU A 74 -0.39 -10.44 -8.95
CA LEU A 74 -1.45 -10.60 -9.95
C LEU A 74 -0.93 -10.92 -11.36
N GLU A 75 0.25 -10.42 -11.69
CA GLU A 75 0.90 -10.64 -12.99
C GLU A 75 1.70 -11.94 -13.06
N SER A 76 1.93 -12.62 -11.93
CA SER A 76 2.83 -13.79 -11.84
C SER A 76 2.39 -14.93 -12.77
N ASP A 77 1.09 -15.13 -12.95
CA ASP A 77 0.52 -16.19 -13.81
C ASP A 77 0.63 -15.88 -15.32
N ILE A 78 1.08 -14.69 -15.73
CA ILE A 78 1.16 -14.29 -17.15
C ILE A 78 2.26 -15.05 -17.90
N SER A 79 3.41 -15.27 -17.24
CA SER A 79 4.55 -15.98 -17.83
C SER A 79 5.53 -16.43 -16.77
N ILE A 80 6.39 -17.40 -17.10
CA ILE A 80 7.49 -17.84 -16.23
C ILE A 80 8.37 -16.66 -15.81
N MET A 81 8.66 -15.73 -16.73
CA MET A 81 9.46 -14.53 -16.43
C MET A 81 8.77 -13.59 -15.43
N ALA A 82 7.45 -13.45 -15.51
CA ALA A 82 6.69 -12.64 -14.56
C ALA A 82 6.67 -13.29 -13.17
N HIS A 83 6.45 -14.61 -13.11
CA HIS A 83 6.54 -15.39 -11.88
C HIS A 83 7.92 -15.28 -11.23
N GLU A 84 8.99 -15.50 -11.99
CA GLU A 84 10.38 -15.38 -11.49
C GLU A 84 10.70 -13.96 -11.00
N ARG A 85 10.17 -12.93 -11.68
CA ARG A 85 10.29 -11.54 -11.23
C ARG A 85 9.63 -11.34 -9.87
N TRP A 86 8.41 -11.84 -9.68
CA TRP A 86 7.72 -11.75 -8.39
C TRP A 86 8.45 -12.51 -7.28
N ILE A 87 8.85 -13.76 -7.53
CA ILE A 87 9.64 -14.57 -6.59
C ILE A 87 10.93 -13.84 -6.18
N SER A 88 11.66 -13.28 -7.15
CA SER A 88 12.90 -12.53 -6.90
C SER A 88 12.69 -11.24 -6.09
N ASN A 89 11.45 -10.75 -5.99
CA ASN A 89 11.07 -9.61 -5.16
C ASN A 89 10.46 -10.03 -3.81
N GLY A 90 10.55 -11.31 -3.43
CA GLY A 90 10.10 -11.80 -2.12
C GLY A 90 8.77 -12.56 -2.16
N GLY A 91 8.24 -12.85 -3.34
CA GLY A 91 7.05 -13.69 -3.52
C GLY A 91 7.17 -15.10 -2.95
N GLU A 92 8.40 -15.61 -2.79
CA GLU A 92 8.67 -16.89 -2.13
C GLU A 92 8.05 -16.97 -0.72
N GLN A 93 8.03 -15.85 0.00
CA GLN A 93 7.48 -15.77 1.35
C GLN A 93 5.95 -15.94 1.36
N VAL A 94 5.27 -15.46 0.31
CA VAL A 94 3.84 -15.70 0.13
C VAL A 94 3.61 -17.19 -0.03
N MET A 95 4.32 -17.84 -0.95
CA MET A 95 4.20 -19.28 -1.19
C MET A 95 4.41 -20.08 0.10
N MET A 96 5.47 -19.78 0.85
CA MET A 96 5.75 -20.42 2.13
C MET A 96 4.65 -20.21 3.16
N SER A 97 4.10 -18.99 3.26
CA SER A 97 3.02 -18.67 4.22
C SER A 97 1.72 -19.44 3.95
N TYR A 98 1.49 -19.87 2.70
CA TYR A 98 0.38 -20.74 2.33
C TYR A 98 0.71 -22.25 2.38
N GLY A 99 1.95 -22.62 2.70
CA GLY A 99 2.41 -24.02 2.66
C GLY A 99 2.55 -24.56 1.25
N LEU A 100 2.78 -23.67 0.28
CA LEU A 100 2.85 -23.96 -1.15
C LEU A 100 4.31 -24.06 -1.63
N LYS A 101 4.53 -24.83 -2.68
CA LYS A 101 5.80 -24.94 -3.40
C LYS A 101 5.85 -23.93 -4.55
N ASN A 102 7.03 -23.77 -5.14
CA ASN A 102 7.20 -22.93 -6.32
C ASN A 102 6.28 -23.42 -7.46
N TYR A 103 5.55 -22.50 -8.09
CA TYR A 103 4.52 -22.72 -9.13
C TYR A 103 3.19 -23.36 -8.68
N ASP A 104 2.99 -23.60 -7.39
CA ASP A 104 1.62 -23.86 -6.90
C ASP A 104 0.78 -22.59 -7.00
N HIS A 105 -0.55 -22.73 -6.95
CA HIS A 105 -1.47 -21.59 -7.06
C HIS A 105 -1.92 -21.14 -5.68
N VAL A 106 -1.81 -19.84 -5.40
CA VAL A 106 -2.45 -19.21 -4.25
C VAL A 106 -3.98 -19.26 -4.47
N PRO A 107 -4.80 -19.49 -3.42
CA PRO A 107 -6.26 -19.62 -3.57
C PRO A 107 -6.91 -18.45 -4.32
N HIS A 108 -7.82 -18.75 -5.26
CA HIS A 108 -8.45 -17.74 -6.13
C HIS A 108 -9.09 -16.56 -5.38
N HIS A 109 -9.73 -16.79 -4.23
CA HIS A 109 -10.33 -15.71 -3.44
C HIS A 109 -9.30 -14.66 -2.96
N ILE A 110 -8.02 -15.03 -2.84
CA ILE A 110 -6.94 -14.11 -2.51
C ILE A 110 -6.56 -13.26 -3.72
N GLN A 111 -6.47 -13.86 -4.90
CA GLN A 111 -6.28 -13.12 -6.16
C GLN A 111 -7.43 -12.13 -6.37
N GLU A 112 -8.67 -12.57 -6.17
CA GLU A 112 -9.87 -11.72 -6.24
C GLU A 112 -9.85 -10.59 -5.21
N PHE A 113 -9.43 -10.86 -3.97
CA PHE A 113 -9.28 -9.82 -2.95
C PHE A 113 -8.27 -8.76 -3.39
N ILE A 114 -7.09 -9.17 -3.86
CA ILE A 114 -6.03 -8.26 -4.31
C ILE A 114 -6.46 -7.51 -5.59
N SER A 115 -7.18 -8.15 -6.51
CA SER A 115 -7.68 -7.48 -7.73
C SER A 115 -8.72 -6.39 -7.43
N ASN A 116 -9.32 -6.39 -6.25
CA ASN A 116 -10.29 -5.39 -5.79
C ASN A 116 -9.69 -4.27 -4.92
N THR A 117 -8.36 -4.17 -4.80
CA THR A 117 -7.70 -3.01 -4.17
C THR A 117 -7.71 -1.80 -5.10
N GLU A 118 -7.77 -0.60 -4.51
CA GLU A 118 -7.83 0.68 -5.24
C GLU A 118 -6.42 1.17 -5.62
N TYR A 119 -6.26 2.03 -6.62
CA TYR A 119 -4.95 2.60 -6.94
C TYR A 119 -4.61 3.85 -6.11
N TYR A 120 -5.62 4.59 -5.69
CA TYR A 120 -5.46 5.77 -4.85
C TYR A 120 -6.77 6.06 -4.10
N TYR A 121 -6.67 6.93 -3.09
CA TYR A 121 -7.80 7.53 -2.41
C TYR A 121 -7.62 9.05 -2.38
N GLN A 122 -8.72 9.79 -2.36
CA GLN A 122 -8.66 11.23 -2.18
C GLN A 122 -9.87 11.76 -1.42
N ASN A 123 -9.63 12.81 -0.63
CA ASN A 123 -10.67 13.63 -0.02
C ASN A 123 -10.35 15.12 -0.20
N GLN A 124 -10.98 15.99 0.59
CA GLN A 124 -10.79 17.44 0.51
C GLN A 124 -9.38 17.91 0.88
N HIS A 125 -8.63 17.11 1.65
CA HIS A 125 -7.33 17.51 2.22
C HIS A 125 -6.16 16.65 1.76
N HIS A 126 -6.40 15.37 1.48
CA HIS A 126 -5.36 14.38 1.23
C HIS A 126 -5.60 13.60 -0.06
N ILE A 127 -4.51 13.16 -0.66
CA ILE A 127 -4.45 12.09 -1.66
C ILE A 127 -3.57 11.00 -1.06
N CYS A 128 -4.06 9.77 -1.00
CA CYS A 128 -3.27 8.60 -0.60
C CYS A 128 -2.98 7.75 -1.83
N VAL A 129 -1.73 7.40 -2.05
CA VAL A 129 -1.25 6.59 -3.18
C VAL A 129 -0.08 5.73 -2.69
N HIS A 130 0.15 4.55 -3.27
CA HIS A 130 1.22 3.68 -2.80
C HIS A 130 2.62 4.33 -2.95
N ALA A 131 2.99 4.73 -4.16
CA ALA A 131 4.33 5.26 -4.45
C ALA A 131 4.34 6.78 -4.66
N GLY A 132 3.60 7.29 -5.66
CA GLY A 132 3.59 8.72 -5.96
C GLY A 132 2.79 9.08 -7.21
N LEU A 133 2.80 10.36 -7.59
CA LEU A 133 2.12 10.86 -8.79
C LEU A 133 3.13 11.45 -9.78
N ASN A 134 3.03 11.05 -11.05
CA ASN A 134 3.92 11.50 -12.10
C ASN A 134 3.50 12.88 -12.64
N ASN A 135 4.28 13.92 -12.34
CA ASN A 135 3.98 15.29 -12.76
C ASN A 135 4.36 15.61 -14.22
N LEU A 136 4.82 14.63 -14.98
CA LEU A 136 5.24 14.79 -16.38
C LEU A 136 4.17 14.33 -17.38
N VAL A 137 3.11 13.67 -16.91
CA VAL A 137 2.00 13.21 -17.75
C VAL A 137 0.79 14.15 -17.66
N SER A 138 -0.09 14.08 -18.65
CA SER A 138 -1.30 14.91 -18.72
C SER A 138 -2.28 14.62 -17.57
N ASP A 139 -2.43 13.34 -17.22
CA ASP A 139 -3.28 12.90 -16.14
C ASP A 139 -2.56 11.88 -15.22
N PRO A 140 -1.99 12.35 -14.10
CA PRO A 140 -1.37 11.48 -13.09
C PRO A 140 -2.38 10.50 -12.48
N PHE A 141 -3.68 10.83 -12.55
CA PHE A 141 -4.90 10.04 -12.31
C PHE A 141 -4.95 8.64 -12.95
N ASN A 142 -4.30 8.51 -14.11
CA ASN A 142 -4.39 7.34 -14.97
C ASN A 142 -3.03 6.66 -15.20
N ASP A 143 -1.96 7.14 -14.54
CA ASP A 143 -0.62 6.54 -14.62
C ASP A 143 -0.41 5.54 -13.47
N TYR A 144 -1.11 4.40 -13.54
CA TYR A 144 -1.06 3.36 -12.50
C TYR A 144 0.35 2.80 -12.29
N GLN A 145 1.16 2.76 -13.35
CA GLN A 145 2.55 2.35 -13.25
C GLN A 145 3.31 3.27 -12.30
N SER A 146 3.18 4.59 -12.46
CA SER A 146 3.82 5.53 -11.53
C SER A 146 3.23 5.46 -10.13
N MET A 147 1.90 5.31 -10.00
CA MET A 147 1.25 5.15 -8.68
C MET A 147 1.81 3.99 -7.86
N MET A 148 2.28 2.94 -8.53
CA MET A 148 2.85 1.77 -7.86
C MET A 148 4.38 1.79 -7.78
N TRP A 149 5.09 2.48 -8.68
CA TRP A 149 6.54 2.27 -8.82
C TRP A 149 7.41 3.51 -8.63
N ILE A 150 6.88 4.73 -8.77
CA ILE A 150 7.70 5.94 -8.81
C ILE A 150 8.36 6.24 -7.46
N ARG A 151 9.67 6.51 -7.46
CA ARG A 151 10.42 6.89 -6.24
C ARG A 151 10.80 8.37 -6.20
N ASN A 152 11.04 8.96 -7.36
CA ASN A 152 11.44 10.35 -7.50
C ASN A 152 10.37 11.12 -8.28
N PHE A 153 9.71 12.07 -7.62
CA PHE A 153 8.64 12.86 -8.20
C PHE A 153 8.49 14.20 -7.48
N ILE A 154 7.83 15.14 -8.16
CA ILE A 154 7.55 16.47 -7.65
C ILE A 154 6.03 16.65 -7.57
N ILE A 155 5.54 17.09 -6.41
CA ILE A 155 4.13 17.45 -6.25
C ILE A 155 3.94 18.94 -6.50
N THR A 156 2.91 19.31 -7.26
CA THR A 156 2.55 20.71 -7.48
C THR A 156 1.11 20.99 -7.04
N LYS A 157 0.83 22.22 -6.58
CA LYS A 157 -0.52 22.66 -6.21
C LYS A 157 -1.53 22.47 -7.32
N LYS A 158 -1.14 22.71 -8.58
CA LYS A 158 -2.01 22.53 -9.75
C LYS A 158 -2.43 21.06 -9.90
N MET A 159 -1.50 20.13 -9.69
CA MET A 159 -1.74 18.70 -9.83
C MET A 159 -2.67 18.16 -8.74
N THR A 160 -2.47 18.58 -7.48
CA THR A 160 -3.23 18.04 -6.34
C THR A 160 -4.36 18.94 -5.88
N GLY A 161 -4.57 20.10 -6.50
CA GLY A 161 -5.50 21.11 -5.97
C GLY A 161 -5.10 21.60 -4.56
N GLY A 162 -3.82 21.51 -4.20
CA GLY A 162 -3.30 21.87 -2.88
C GLY A 162 -3.45 20.79 -1.80
N ARG A 163 -3.93 19.60 -2.15
CA ARG A 163 -4.00 18.44 -1.22
C ARG A 163 -2.62 17.87 -0.96
N VAL A 164 -2.41 17.37 0.25
CA VAL A 164 -1.19 16.68 0.66
C VAL A 164 -1.21 15.23 0.18
N VAL A 165 -0.15 14.79 -0.47
CA VAL A 165 0.04 13.41 -0.93
C VAL A 165 0.68 12.60 0.19
N VAL A 166 0.04 11.52 0.60
CA VAL A 166 0.53 10.58 1.60
C VAL A 166 0.84 9.26 0.91
N HIS A 167 2.06 8.75 1.06
CA HIS A 167 2.52 7.55 0.35
C HIS A 167 3.47 6.67 1.18
N GLY A 168 3.78 5.48 0.66
CA GLY A 168 4.75 4.52 1.19
C GLY A 168 5.86 4.22 0.16
N HIS A 169 6.18 2.93 -0.03
CA HIS A 169 7.10 2.36 -1.05
C HIS A 169 8.59 2.70 -0.94
N THR A 170 8.92 3.88 -0.42
CA THR A 170 10.28 4.38 -0.31
C THR A 170 10.68 4.49 1.16
N PRO A 171 11.49 3.55 1.67
CA PRO A 171 11.94 3.58 3.06
C PRO A 171 12.57 4.93 3.39
N THR A 172 12.02 5.58 4.40
CA THR A 172 12.28 6.97 4.77
C THR A 172 12.51 7.03 6.27
N SER A 173 13.66 7.55 6.69
CA SER A 173 13.97 7.65 8.12
C SER A 173 12.91 8.45 8.87
N LEU A 174 12.58 8.04 10.10
CA LEU A 174 11.62 8.75 10.95
C LEU A 174 11.92 10.25 11.10
N THR A 175 13.20 10.63 11.10
CA THR A 175 13.63 12.03 11.11
C THR A 175 13.15 12.79 9.88
N GLU A 176 13.24 12.16 8.71
CA GLU A 176 12.81 12.75 7.45
C GLU A 176 11.28 12.79 7.34
N ILE A 177 10.59 11.73 7.78
CA ILE A 177 9.11 11.72 7.85
C ILE A 177 8.60 12.90 8.69
N LYS A 178 9.19 13.13 9.87
CA LYS A 178 8.82 14.26 10.74
C LYS A 178 9.02 15.62 10.06
N LYS A 179 10.13 15.80 9.36
CA LYS A 179 10.37 17.04 8.60
C LYS A 179 9.32 17.25 7.50
N GLN A 180 8.93 16.19 6.79
CA GLN A 180 7.90 16.27 5.75
C GLN A 180 6.53 16.64 6.34
N ILE A 181 6.18 16.09 7.49
CA ILE A 181 4.95 16.47 8.22
C ILE A 181 4.98 17.95 8.57
N ASP A 182 6.08 18.45 9.15
CA ASP A 182 6.23 19.87 9.52
C ASP A 182 6.20 20.80 8.29
N ALA A 183 6.72 20.33 7.16
CA ALA A 183 6.78 21.06 5.90
C ALA A 183 5.53 20.90 5.02
N SER A 184 4.54 20.09 5.42
CA SER A 184 3.44 19.62 4.55
C SER A 184 2.55 20.72 3.98
N SER A 185 2.52 21.90 4.61
CA SER A 185 1.86 23.11 4.09
C SER A 185 2.54 23.74 2.87
N ILE A 186 3.80 23.39 2.62
CA ILE A 186 4.69 23.89 1.57
C ILE A 186 5.04 22.76 0.59
N ASP A 187 5.63 21.68 1.11
CA ASP A 187 5.95 20.47 0.35
C ASP A 187 4.80 19.47 0.54
N LEU A 188 3.90 19.41 -0.43
CA LEU A 188 2.63 18.69 -0.38
C LEU A 188 2.79 17.15 -0.45
N LYS A 189 3.84 16.57 0.14
CA LYS A 189 4.07 15.13 0.19
C LYS A 189 4.62 14.66 1.53
N ILE A 190 4.18 13.49 1.96
CA ILE A 190 4.63 12.80 3.18
C ILE A 190 4.80 11.32 2.82
N CYS A 191 6.00 10.78 2.97
CA CYS A 191 6.26 9.35 2.95
C CYS A 191 6.13 8.80 4.38
N LEU A 192 5.36 7.72 4.56
CA LEU A 192 5.15 7.07 5.86
C LEU A 192 5.93 5.76 6.02
N ASP A 193 6.56 5.27 4.96
CA ASP A 193 7.32 4.02 4.97
C ASP A 193 8.66 4.26 5.69
N ASN A 194 8.86 3.61 6.85
CA ASN A 194 9.99 3.86 7.75
C ASN A 194 11.04 2.74 7.79
#